data_AF-A0A6C0ADI1-F1
#
_entry.id   AF-A0A6C0ADI1-F1
#
_cell.length_a   1.000
_cell.length_b   1.000
_cell.length_c   1.000
_cell.angle_alpha   90.00
_cell.angle_beta   90.00
_cell.angle_gamma   90.00
#
_symmetry.space_group_name_H-M   'P 1'
#
loop_
_entity.id
_entity.type
_entity.pdbx_description
1 polymer ?
#
loop_
_entity_poly.entity_id
_entity_poly.type
_entity_poly.pdbx_seq_one_letter_code
_entity_poly.pdbx_strand_id
1 'polypeptide(L)'
;MQEIRVLQLLSDEKFKKKLIKFLPKESVLLSEQNIPKHKYPQKLIDALLNKYSDFGIATESLLKENEINIESLKKCLEIEIDEKIYKLKSTENYLLNVKNTRDMLLKKAKNHDLIYDVELEMKLNNNVMLKGHPDLLSENKVYEVKTSGNLIKSWLDYLLQVFIYSILYKDTKKLYLVLPLQEYIWSYKLKNWTTKDKFIELIKNYKIQSEEISEEINMERHILRNMLYSSYNIGSHVSKLPSLVNTVLKMTEYPKVPYQIFLSKKSYFKISDEDVSMCYEIVKKNKLKVYVHSPYILNLAMDSNSSDNYVVKSLQYHLKISASCGFIGVVVHTGKSTHQKLEDALVNMKNNVLMSIESASEKCNLLIETSSSQGTEMLTTVEDLLGFISDINDPRLGLCVDTCHVFSSNYLPDVYLEKVLENENWAKYLKLIHFNDSQNECNAHVDRHAGLMCGKIPPQSLMNVAFIAQNNGIDLVTE
;
A
#
# COMPACT_ATOMS: atom_id res chain seq x y z
N MET A 1 -0.99 25.17 19.59
CA MET A 1 -0.14 24.05 20.04
C MET A 1 -0.38 22.95 19.01
N GLN A 2 0.65 22.41 18.37
CA GLN A 2 0.49 21.35 17.37
C GLN A 2 -0.01 20.09 18.07
N GLU A 3 -1.12 19.54 17.59
CA GLU A 3 -1.67 18.30 18.12
C GLU A 3 -1.08 17.11 17.34
N ILE A 4 -0.74 16.04 18.06
CA ILE A 4 -0.37 14.77 17.46
C ILE A 4 -1.12 13.64 18.15
N ARG A 5 -1.59 12.66 17.39
CA ARG A 5 -2.23 11.47 17.96
C ARG A 5 -1.19 10.42 18.34
N VAL A 6 -1.48 9.57 19.33
CA VAL A 6 -0.60 8.44 19.70
C VAL A 6 -0.26 7.56 18.49
N LEU A 7 -1.21 7.29 17.61
CA LEU A 7 -0.95 6.50 16.40
C LEU A 7 0.02 7.20 15.42
N GLN A 8 -0.06 8.53 15.31
CA GLN A 8 0.87 9.34 14.51
C GLN A 8 2.25 9.42 15.15
N LEU A 9 2.34 9.48 16.48
CA LEU A 9 3.61 9.34 17.19
C LEU A 9 4.27 7.98 16.90
N LEU A 10 3.46 6.92 16.81
CA LEU A 10 3.92 5.55 16.56
C LEU A 10 4.19 5.24 15.09
N SER A 11 3.79 6.10 14.14
CA SER A 11 4.16 5.93 12.72
C SER A 11 5.61 6.34 12.43
N ASP A 12 6.28 7.08 13.32
CA ASP A 12 7.73 7.30 13.24
C ASP A 12 8.49 6.04 13.67
N GLU A 13 8.88 5.23 12.68
CA GLU A 13 9.59 3.97 12.90
C GLU A 13 10.95 4.13 13.60
N LYS A 14 11.65 5.26 13.42
CA LYS A 14 12.90 5.54 14.15
C LYS A 14 12.62 5.80 15.62
N PHE A 15 11.57 6.56 15.91
CA PHE A 15 11.16 6.86 17.28
C PHE A 15 10.59 5.64 18.00
N LYS A 16 9.72 4.89 17.33
CA LYS A 16 9.18 3.61 17.79
C LYS A 16 10.27 2.63 18.22
N LYS A 17 11.32 2.45 17.42
CA LYS A 17 12.49 1.61 17.76
C LYS A 17 13.21 2.06 19.03
N LYS A 18 13.21 3.35 19.35
CA LYS A 18 13.77 3.87 20.61
C LYS A 18 12.85 3.57 21.79
N LEU A 19 11.54 3.76 21.63
CA LEU A 19 10.55 3.48 22.68
C LEU A 19 10.53 2.00 23.10
N ILE A 20 10.62 1.07 22.15
CA ILE A 20 10.61 -0.38 22.43
C ILE A 20 11.68 -0.78 23.46
N LYS A 21 12.85 -0.12 23.44
CA LYS A 21 13.95 -0.40 24.38
C LYS A 21 13.58 -0.15 25.84
N PHE A 22 12.55 0.65 26.08
CA PHE A 22 12.08 1.04 27.41
C PHE A 22 10.76 0.37 27.80
N LEU A 23 10.19 -0.51 26.96
CA LEU A 23 9.09 -1.38 27.39
C LEU A 23 9.59 -2.44 28.39
N PRO A 24 8.75 -2.92 29.32
CA PRO A 24 9.11 -4.02 30.21
C PRO A 24 9.47 -5.28 29.40
N LYS A 25 10.61 -5.91 29.68
CA LYS A 25 11.04 -7.13 28.96
C LYS A 25 10.01 -8.24 29.04
N GLU A 26 9.34 -8.37 30.19
CA GLU A 26 8.30 -9.37 30.45
C GLU A 26 7.01 -9.14 29.64
N SER A 27 6.73 -7.90 29.21
CA SER A 27 5.57 -7.64 28.34
C SER A 27 5.87 -7.92 26.87
N VAL A 28 7.13 -7.76 26.45
CA VAL A 28 7.56 -7.89 25.05
C VAL A 28 7.52 -9.34 24.55
N LEU A 29 7.76 -10.31 25.43
CA LEU A 29 7.74 -11.73 25.08
C LEU A 29 6.30 -12.24 25.04
N LEU A 30 5.77 -12.41 23.84
CA LEU A 30 4.54 -13.16 23.64
C LEU A 30 4.88 -14.66 23.60
N SER A 31 4.58 -15.41 24.66
CA SER A 31 4.67 -16.87 24.62
C SER A 31 3.52 -17.41 23.76
N GLU A 32 3.82 -17.89 22.55
CA GLU A 32 2.80 -18.47 21.64
C GLU A 32 1.98 -19.60 22.27
N GLN A 33 2.51 -20.23 23.31
CA GLN A 33 1.89 -21.37 23.99
C GLN A 33 0.64 -20.99 24.81
N ASN A 34 0.43 -19.71 25.15
CA ASN A 34 -0.55 -19.31 26.16
C ASN A 34 -1.75 -18.50 25.64
N ILE A 35 -1.77 -18.10 24.36
CA ILE A 35 -2.91 -17.35 23.79
C ILE A 35 -3.66 -18.26 22.82
N PRO A 36 -4.98 -18.48 23.00
CA PRO A 36 -5.78 -19.27 22.08
C PRO A 36 -5.69 -18.75 20.64
N LYS A 37 -5.40 -19.64 19.69
CA LYS A 37 -5.36 -19.30 18.26
C LYS A 37 -6.74 -19.57 17.66
N HIS A 38 -7.55 -18.53 17.53
CA HIS A 38 -8.82 -18.61 16.82
C HIS A 38 -8.71 -18.03 15.41
N LYS A 39 -9.40 -18.67 14.46
CA LYS A 39 -9.51 -18.16 13.09
C LYS A 39 -10.55 -17.05 13.04
N TYR A 40 -10.29 -16.06 12.20
CA TYR A 40 -11.27 -15.05 11.86
C TYR A 40 -12.55 -15.65 11.24
N PRO A 41 -13.71 -15.01 11.43
CA PRO A 41 -14.90 -15.29 10.62
C PRO A 41 -14.70 -14.72 9.21
N GLN A 42 -13.84 -15.35 8.39
CA GLN A 42 -13.37 -14.77 7.13
C GLN A 42 -14.50 -14.41 6.17
N LYS A 43 -15.55 -15.24 6.09
CA LYS A 43 -16.73 -14.95 5.26
C LYS A 43 -17.52 -13.72 5.71
N LEU A 44 -17.52 -13.41 7.01
CA LEU A 44 -18.11 -12.17 7.52
C LEU A 44 -17.24 -10.98 7.13
N ILE A 45 -15.91 -11.09 7.31
CA ILE A 45 -14.95 -10.03 6.95
C ILE A 45 -14.96 -9.74 5.45
N ASP A 46 -15.02 -10.78 4.61
CA ASP A 46 -15.04 -10.63 3.15
C ASP A 46 -16.30 -9.92 2.64
N ALA A 47 -17.37 -9.89 3.44
CA ALA A 47 -18.61 -9.20 3.12
C ALA A 47 -18.61 -7.71 3.53
N LEU A 48 -17.58 -7.23 4.24
CA LEU A 48 -17.47 -5.83 4.66
C LEU A 48 -16.70 -5.01 3.63
N LEU A 49 -17.06 -3.73 3.49
CA LEU A 49 -16.44 -2.80 2.52
C LEU A 49 -14.94 -2.60 2.81
N ASN A 50 -14.58 -2.25 4.05
CA ASN A 50 -13.20 -2.07 4.49
C ASN A 50 -12.65 -3.28 5.28
N LYS A 51 -13.30 -4.45 5.13
CA LYS A 51 -12.86 -5.74 5.68
C LYS A 51 -12.48 -5.66 7.16
N TYR A 52 -11.19 -5.74 7.49
CA TYR A 52 -10.70 -5.82 8.87
C TYR A 52 -10.95 -4.55 9.68
N SER A 53 -10.99 -3.37 9.05
CA SER A 53 -11.25 -2.11 9.75
C SER A 53 -12.68 -2.06 10.27
N ASP A 54 -13.66 -2.30 9.40
CA ASP A 54 -15.09 -2.34 9.77
C ASP A 54 -15.34 -3.45 10.79
N PHE A 55 -14.69 -4.61 10.61
CA PHE A 55 -14.79 -5.72 11.57
C PHE A 55 -14.28 -5.32 12.96
N GLY A 56 -13.17 -4.57 13.04
CA GLY A 56 -12.63 -4.07 14.29
C GLY A 56 -13.59 -3.12 15.01
N ILE A 57 -14.06 -2.10 14.30
CA ILE A 57 -15.04 -1.11 14.81
C ILE A 57 -16.32 -1.79 15.28
N ALA A 58 -16.83 -2.74 14.50
CA ALA A 58 -18.03 -3.49 14.87
C ALA A 58 -17.78 -4.35 16.11
N THR A 59 -16.60 -4.95 16.27
CA THR A 59 -16.26 -5.72 17.47
C THR A 59 -16.19 -4.84 18.71
N GLU A 60 -15.57 -3.67 18.60
CA GLU A 60 -15.49 -2.68 19.68
C GLU A 60 -16.89 -2.21 20.10
N SER A 61 -17.74 -1.88 19.12
CA SER A 61 -19.14 -1.49 19.35
C SER A 61 -19.95 -2.62 20.00
N LEU A 62 -19.74 -3.86 19.55
CA LEU A 62 -20.41 -5.04 20.07
C LEU A 62 -20.05 -5.33 21.54
N LEU A 63 -18.84 -4.98 21.99
CA LEU A 63 -18.47 -5.06 23.41
C LEU A 63 -19.25 -4.06 24.29
N LYS A 64 -19.82 -2.99 23.70
CA LYS A 64 -20.64 -1.98 24.40
C LYS A 64 -22.11 -2.39 24.49
N GLU A 65 -22.58 -3.30 23.64
CA GLU A 65 -24.00 -3.71 23.60
C GLU A 65 -24.40 -4.50 24.86
N ASN A 66 -25.68 -4.43 25.24
CA ASN A 66 -26.23 -5.19 26.38
C ASN A 66 -26.22 -6.70 26.12
N GLU A 67 -26.62 -7.09 24.91
CA GLU A 67 -26.57 -8.47 24.45
C GLU A 67 -25.60 -8.61 23.28
N ILE A 68 -24.87 -9.72 23.24
CA ILE A 68 -24.01 -10.07 22.11
C ILE A 68 -24.68 -11.24 21.39
N ASN A 69 -25.32 -10.93 20.29
CA ASN A 69 -26.03 -11.88 19.42
C ASN A 69 -25.94 -11.40 17.95
N ILE A 70 -26.63 -12.08 17.04
CA ILE A 70 -26.63 -11.73 15.62
C ILE A 70 -27.27 -10.36 15.38
N GLU A 71 -28.31 -10.01 16.13
CA GLU A 71 -29.04 -8.74 15.96
C GLU A 71 -28.18 -7.54 16.38
N SER A 72 -27.51 -7.64 17.52
CA SER A 72 -26.55 -6.62 17.96
C SER A 72 -25.36 -6.49 17.00
N LEU A 73 -24.91 -7.60 16.40
CA LEU A 73 -23.87 -7.58 15.37
C LEU A 73 -24.33 -6.87 14.09
N LYS A 74 -25.54 -7.14 13.60
CA LYS A 74 -26.13 -6.43 12.45
C LYS A 74 -26.19 -4.93 12.70
N LYS A 75 -26.66 -4.54 13.89
CA LYS A 75 -26.71 -3.15 14.34
C LYS A 75 -25.32 -2.51 14.32
N CYS A 76 -24.29 -3.19 14.84
CA CYS A 76 -22.93 -2.67 14.90
C CYS A 76 -22.23 -2.59 13.54
N LEU A 77 -22.66 -3.39 12.55
CA LEU A 77 -22.07 -3.41 11.22
C LEU A 77 -22.63 -2.33 10.30
N GLU A 78 -23.85 -1.85 10.57
CA GLU A 78 -24.54 -0.80 9.80
C GLU A 78 -24.62 -1.07 8.27
N ILE A 79 -24.48 -2.33 7.85
CA ILE A 79 -24.55 -2.77 6.45
C ILE A 79 -25.36 -4.05 6.28
N GLU A 80 -25.96 -4.21 5.11
CA GLU A 80 -26.72 -5.41 4.76
C GLU A 80 -25.79 -6.54 4.28
N ILE A 81 -25.81 -7.67 4.99
CA ILE A 81 -25.02 -8.86 4.69
C ILE A 81 -25.96 -10.05 4.54
N ASP A 82 -25.65 -10.97 3.62
CA ASP A 82 -26.42 -12.22 3.42
C ASP A 82 -26.62 -12.96 4.76
N GLU A 83 -27.89 -13.21 5.11
CA GLU A 83 -28.32 -13.95 6.30
C GLU A 83 -27.59 -15.29 6.50
N LYS A 84 -27.18 -15.93 5.42
CA LYS A 84 -26.41 -17.19 5.48
C LYS A 84 -25.06 -17.00 6.17
N ILE A 85 -24.43 -15.84 6.04
CA ILE A 85 -23.12 -15.53 6.63
C ILE A 85 -23.22 -15.40 8.15
N TYR A 86 -24.30 -14.80 8.66
CA TYR A 86 -24.56 -14.70 10.09
C TYR A 86 -24.76 -16.06 10.75
N LYS A 87 -25.33 -17.03 10.02
CA LYS A 87 -25.60 -18.39 10.50
C LYS A 87 -24.40 -19.34 10.40
N LEU A 88 -23.25 -18.88 9.87
CA LEU A 88 -22.05 -19.72 9.79
C LEU A 88 -21.48 -20.00 11.18
N LYS A 89 -20.97 -21.22 11.38
CA LYS A 89 -20.35 -21.63 12.66
C LYS A 89 -19.17 -20.73 13.05
N SER A 90 -18.45 -20.20 12.07
CA SER A 90 -17.37 -19.24 12.32
C SER A 90 -17.87 -17.92 12.92
N THR A 91 -19.04 -17.44 12.50
CA THR A 91 -19.66 -16.22 13.02
C THR A 91 -20.21 -16.46 14.42
N GLU A 92 -20.84 -17.62 14.65
CA GLU A 92 -21.32 -18.03 15.97
C GLU A 92 -20.16 -18.13 16.99
N ASN A 93 -19.06 -18.79 16.61
CA ASN A 93 -17.87 -18.89 17.45
C ASN A 93 -17.26 -17.51 17.75
N TYR A 94 -17.22 -16.61 16.75
CA TYR A 94 -16.77 -15.24 16.96
C TYR A 94 -17.63 -14.52 18.00
N LEU A 95 -18.97 -14.56 17.88
CA LEU A 95 -19.87 -13.94 18.85
C LEU A 95 -19.69 -14.51 20.26
N LEU A 96 -19.49 -15.83 20.38
CA LEU A 96 -19.20 -16.48 21.65
C LEU A 96 -17.88 -15.96 22.26
N ASN A 97 -16.82 -15.85 21.47
CA ASN A 97 -15.54 -15.33 21.93
C ASN A 97 -15.66 -13.87 22.40
N VAL A 98 -16.38 -13.02 21.67
CA VAL A 98 -16.64 -11.62 22.08
C VAL A 98 -17.43 -11.58 23.38
N LYS A 99 -18.47 -12.40 23.52
CA LYS A 99 -19.29 -12.50 24.74
C LYS A 99 -18.46 -12.91 25.95
N ASN A 100 -17.69 -13.99 25.84
CA ASN A 100 -16.84 -14.46 26.93
C ASN A 100 -15.76 -13.43 27.30
N THR A 101 -15.19 -12.75 26.30
CA THR A 101 -14.23 -11.67 26.52
C THR A 101 -14.87 -10.48 27.25
N ARG A 102 -16.10 -10.09 26.89
CA ARG A 102 -16.84 -9.03 27.60
C ARG A 102 -17.06 -9.42 29.07
N ASP A 103 -17.45 -10.66 29.34
CA ASP A 103 -17.64 -11.13 30.72
C ASP A 103 -16.32 -11.12 31.52
N MET A 104 -15.20 -11.46 30.89
CA MET A 104 -13.87 -11.32 31.47
C MET A 104 -13.53 -9.85 31.75
N LEU A 105 -13.83 -8.95 30.80
CA LEU A 105 -13.59 -7.51 30.90
C LEU A 105 -14.35 -6.91 32.09
N LEU A 106 -15.64 -7.20 32.22
CA LEU A 106 -16.49 -6.76 33.33
C LEU A 106 -15.97 -7.27 34.69
N LYS A 107 -15.52 -8.53 34.75
CA LYS A 107 -14.87 -9.09 35.96
C LYS A 107 -13.58 -8.35 36.32
N LYS A 108 -12.78 -7.91 35.33
CA LYS A 108 -11.56 -7.11 35.57
C LYS A 108 -11.88 -5.68 35.99
N ALA A 109 -12.99 -5.11 35.51
CA ALA A 109 -13.49 -3.80 35.95
C ALA A 109 -13.87 -3.82 37.44
N LYS A 110 -14.32 -4.97 37.99
CA LYS A 110 -14.66 -5.16 39.41
C LYS A 110 -15.76 -4.20 39.91
N ASN A 111 -16.85 -4.07 39.17
CA ASN A 111 -17.99 -3.20 39.49
C ASN A 111 -17.71 -1.69 39.42
N HIS A 112 -16.56 -1.29 38.88
CA HIS A 112 -16.37 0.08 38.43
C HIS A 112 -16.93 0.25 37.03
N ASP A 113 -17.51 1.41 36.74
CA ASP A 113 -18.02 1.72 35.42
C ASP A 113 -16.87 1.69 34.39
N LEU A 114 -17.22 1.20 33.20
CA LEU A 114 -16.38 1.30 32.02
C LEU A 114 -16.73 2.61 31.31
N ILE A 115 -15.74 3.48 31.16
CA ILE A 115 -15.87 4.75 30.47
C ILE A 115 -15.35 4.55 29.04
N TYR A 116 -16.17 4.92 28.07
CA TYR A 116 -15.89 4.81 26.65
C TYR A 116 -15.64 6.19 26.05
N ASP A 117 -15.08 6.21 24.83
CA ASP A 117 -15.00 7.41 23.98
C ASP A 117 -14.26 8.58 24.68
N VAL A 118 -13.22 8.24 25.44
CA VAL A 118 -12.42 9.20 26.19
C VAL A 118 -11.27 9.72 25.33
N GLU A 119 -11.12 11.04 25.28
CA GLU A 119 -9.91 11.70 24.77
C GLU A 119 -9.00 12.06 25.97
N LEU A 120 -7.74 11.64 25.90
CA LEU A 120 -6.71 11.98 26.86
C LEU A 120 -5.63 12.83 26.20
N GLU A 121 -5.06 13.77 26.95
CA GLU A 121 -4.02 14.65 26.43
C GLU A 121 -2.86 14.87 27.41
N MET A 122 -1.68 15.11 26.83
CA MET A 122 -0.48 15.49 27.58
C MET A 122 0.38 16.44 26.75
N LYS A 123 0.75 17.56 27.36
CA LYS A 123 1.71 18.49 26.79
C LYS A 123 3.11 17.87 26.78
N LEU A 124 3.71 17.69 25.59
CA LEU A 124 5.04 17.12 25.44
C LEU A 124 6.13 18.16 25.68
N ASN A 125 5.98 19.32 25.02
CA ASN A 125 6.87 20.47 25.11
C ASN A 125 6.04 21.75 24.93
N ASN A 126 6.68 22.92 24.85
CA ASN A 126 5.96 24.20 24.75
C ASN A 126 4.99 24.28 23.56
N ASN A 127 5.24 23.50 22.50
CA ASN A 127 4.55 23.63 21.22
C ASN A 127 3.72 22.40 20.81
N VAL A 128 3.82 21.25 21.51
CA VAL A 128 3.17 20.00 21.09
C VAL A 128 2.26 19.40 22.17
N MET A 129 1.03 19.05 21.78
CA MET A 129 0.06 18.29 22.57
C MET A 129 -0.08 16.87 22.01
N LEU A 130 0.14 15.85 22.85
CA LEU A 130 -0.11 14.45 22.48
C LEU A 130 -1.52 14.05 22.92
N LYS A 131 -2.34 13.60 21.98
CA LYS A 131 -3.70 13.11 22.21
C LYS A 131 -3.81 11.61 22.00
N GLY A 132 -4.60 10.94 22.82
CA GLY A 132 -4.86 9.51 22.74
C GLY A 132 -6.31 9.18 23.05
N HIS A 133 -6.82 8.15 22.37
CA HIS A 133 -8.17 7.63 22.56
C HIS A 133 -8.06 6.16 22.97
N PRO A 134 -7.92 5.86 24.27
CA PRO A 134 -8.08 4.49 24.74
C PRO A 134 -9.52 4.03 24.55
N ASP A 135 -9.70 2.75 24.22
CA ASP A 135 -11.06 2.22 23.98
C ASP A 135 -11.90 2.22 25.26
N LEU A 136 -11.30 1.83 26.40
CA LEU A 136 -11.96 1.96 27.70
C LEU A 136 -11.03 2.39 28.83
N LEU A 137 -11.63 3.09 29.79
CA LEU A 137 -11.04 3.38 31.10
C LEU A 137 -11.91 2.83 32.23
N SER A 138 -11.29 2.50 33.35
CA SER A 138 -12.02 2.23 34.59
C SER A 138 -11.14 2.51 35.80
N GLU A 139 -11.55 3.46 36.64
CA GLU A 139 -10.82 3.87 37.84
C GLU A 139 -9.33 4.17 37.55
N ASN A 140 -8.41 3.22 37.80
CA ASN A 140 -6.97 3.33 37.55
C ASN A 140 -6.47 2.34 36.48
N LYS A 141 -7.33 1.99 35.53
CA LYS A 141 -7.07 0.96 34.53
C LYS A 141 -7.33 1.50 33.14
N VAL A 142 -6.44 1.17 32.22
CA VAL A 142 -6.59 1.44 30.78
C VAL A 142 -6.77 0.11 30.07
N TYR A 143 -7.75 0.06 29.16
CA TYR A 143 -8.07 -1.09 28.34
C TYR A 143 -8.01 -0.67 26.88
N GLU A 144 -7.34 -1.50 26.08
CA GLU A 144 -7.27 -1.32 24.64
C GLU A 144 -7.71 -2.63 23.97
N VAL A 145 -8.68 -2.54 23.08
CA VAL A 145 -9.27 -3.64 22.32
C VAL A 145 -8.48 -3.82 21.03
N LYS A 146 -8.12 -5.07 20.71
CA LYS A 146 -7.44 -5.40 19.44
C LYS A 146 -8.02 -6.64 18.79
N THR A 147 -8.33 -6.51 17.51
CA THR A 147 -8.96 -7.54 16.67
C THR A 147 -7.98 -8.04 15.61
N SER A 148 -6.89 -8.67 16.06
CA SER A 148 -5.83 -9.17 15.18
C SER A 148 -5.64 -10.68 15.24
N GLY A 149 -5.58 -11.33 14.08
CA GLY A 149 -5.20 -12.73 13.90
C GLY A 149 -3.70 -12.89 13.64
N ASN A 150 -2.96 -11.78 13.50
CA ASN A 150 -1.50 -11.77 13.46
C ASN A 150 -0.95 -10.98 14.66
N LEU A 151 -1.24 -11.51 15.86
CA LEU A 151 -0.82 -10.92 17.13
C LEU A 151 0.69 -10.75 17.21
N ILE A 152 1.47 -11.74 16.78
CA ILE A 152 2.93 -11.71 16.89
C ILE A 152 3.51 -10.51 16.14
N LYS A 153 3.07 -10.28 14.90
CA LYS A 153 3.56 -9.16 14.08
C LYS A 153 3.22 -7.80 14.69
N SER A 154 2.07 -7.70 15.35
CA SER A 154 1.50 -6.42 15.81
C SER A 154 1.66 -6.18 17.32
N TRP A 155 2.21 -7.16 18.05
CA TRP A 155 2.25 -7.16 19.52
C TRP A 155 2.95 -5.93 20.08
N LEU A 156 4.10 -5.60 19.52
CA LEU A 156 4.89 -4.44 19.95
C LEU A 156 4.13 -3.12 19.74
N ASP A 157 3.37 -3.00 18.66
CA ASP A 157 2.57 -1.81 18.39
C ASP A 157 1.45 -1.64 19.42
N TYR A 158 0.77 -2.74 19.75
CA TYR A 158 -0.30 -2.74 20.73
C TYR A 158 0.21 -2.41 22.13
N LEU A 159 1.37 -2.97 22.51
CA LEU A 159 2.04 -2.61 23.76
C LEU A 159 2.41 -1.13 23.78
N LEU A 160 3.05 -0.61 22.75
CA LEU A 160 3.44 0.80 22.73
C LEU A 160 2.22 1.72 22.89
N GLN A 161 1.13 1.43 22.18
CA GLN A 161 -0.09 2.21 22.25
C GLN A 161 -0.68 2.22 23.67
N VAL A 162 -0.94 1.05 24.26
CA VAL A 162 -1.56 0.96 25.60
C VAL A 162 -0.65 1.52 26.70
N PHE A 163 0.67 1.36 26.58
CA PHE A 163 1.62 1.93 27.54
C PHE A 163 1.69 3.46 27.42
N ILE A 164 1.53 4.04 26.22
CA ILE A 164 1.41 5.50 26.06
C ILE A 164 0.11 6.00 26.68
N TYR A 165 -1.02 5.32 26.47
CA TYR A 165 -2.29 5.67 27.12
C TYR A 165 -2.20 5.64 28.65
N SER A 166 -1.39 4.73 29.20
CA SER A 166 -1.09 4.68 30.64
C SER A 166 -0.38 5.91 31.20
N ILE A 167 0.32 6.65 30.33
CA ILE A 167 1.03 7.88 30.68
C ILE A 167 0.09 9.07 30.56
N LEU A 168 -0.78 9.08 29.54
CA LEU A 168 -1.81 10.10 29.37
C LEU A 168 -2.82 10.05 30.54
N TYR A 169 -3.19 8.84 30.98
CA TYR A 169 -4.04 8.64 32.14
C TYR A 169 -3.21 8.50 33.43
N LYS A 170 -2.88 9.63 34.05
CA LYS A 170 -1.85 9.75 35.11
C LYS A 170 -1.98 8.76 36.27
N ASP A 171 -3.20 8.42 36.68
CA ASP A 171 -3.47 7.55 37.83
C ASP A 171 -3.49 6.05 37.48
N THR A 172 -3.08 5.69 36.26
CA THR A 172 -3.06 4.28 35.84
C THR A 172 -2.19 3.43 36.76
N LYS A 173 -2.70 2.27 37.17
CA LYS A 173 -2.00 1.22 37.92
C LYS A 173 -1.91 -0.07 37.13
N LYS A 174 -2.85 -0.35 36.22
CA LYS A 174 -2.89 -1.56 35.40
C LYS A 174 -3.29 -1.29 33.96
N LEU A 175 -2.74 -2.11 33.07
CA LEU A 175 -3.02 -2.10 31.64
C LEU A 175 -3.66 -3.41 31.23
N TYR A 176 -4.51 -3.33 30.22
CA TYR A 176 -5.17 -4.48 29.62
C TYR A 176 -5.18 -4.37 28.10
N LEU A 177 -4.76 -5.44 27.43
CA LEU A 177 -5.08 -5.64 26.01
C LEU A 177 -6.21 -6.66 25.95
N VAL A 178 -7.37 -6.22 25.47
CA VAL A 178 -8.57 -7.03 25.29
C VAL A 178 -8.50 -7.61 23.89
N LEU A 179 -8.50 -8.93 23.77
CA LEU A 179 -8.33 -9.65 22.50
C LEU A 179 -9.57 -10.53 22.25
N PRO A 180 -10.68 -9.94 21.74
CA PRO A 180 -11.96 -10.64 21.64
C PRO A 180 -11.90 -11.87 20.74
N LEU A 181 -11.09 -11.83 19.68
CA LEU A 181 -10.89 -12.98 18.80
C LEU A 181 -10.28 -14.17 19.52
N GLN A 182 -9.32 -13.90 20.42
CA GLN A 182 -8.58 -14.93 21.13
C GLN A 182 -9.22 -15.33 22.47
N GLU A 183 -10.39 -14.78 22.79
CA GLU A 183 -11.04 -14.97 24.09
C GLU A 183 -10.07 -14.70 25.27
N TYR A 184 -9.27 -13.63 25.13
CA TYR A 184 -8.13 -13.41 26.01
C TYR A 184 -8.02 -11.95 26.44
N ILE A 185 -7.58 -11.74 27.69
CA ILE A 185 -7.23 -10.40 28.19
C ILE A 185 -5.84 -10.47 28.79
N TRP A 186 -4.88 -9.88 28.08
CA TRP A 186 -3.54 -9.68 28.59
C TRP A 186 -3.56 -8.55 29.63
N SER A 187 -2.68 -8.60 30.63
CA SER A 187 -2.63 -7.54 31.64
C SER A 187 -1.23 -7.27 32.17
N TYR A 188 -0.99 -6.03 32.58
CA TYR A 188 0.27 -5.59 33.16
C TYR A 188 0.06 -4.69 34.38
N LYS A 189 0.93 -4.80 35.39
CA LYS A 189 0.91 -3.93 36.58
C LYS A 189 2.02 -2.90 36.45
N LEU A 190 1.67 -1.61 36.34
CA LEU A 190 2.64 -0.55 36.08
C LEU A 190 3.72 -0.39 37.16
N LYS A 191 3.45 -0.82 38.40
CA LYS A 191 4.46 -0.84 39.47
C LYS A 191 5.70 -1.68 39.13
N ASN A 192 5.60 -2.59 38.16
CA ASN A 192 6.71 -3.42 37.70
C ASN A 192 7.53 -2.73 36.58
N TRP A 193 7.10 -1.59 36.05
CA TRP A 193 7.75 -0.91 34.93
C TRP A 193 8.91 -0.03 35.41
N THR A 194 10.09 -0.62 35.55
CA THR A 194 11.30 0.05 36.06
C THR A 194 11.86 1.13 35.13
N THR A 195 11.53 1.09 33.84
CA THR A 195 12.00 2.03 32.81
C THR A 195 10.98 3.09 32.43
N LYS A 196 9.87 3.22 33.19
CA LYS A 196 8.77 4.17 32.94
C LYS A 196 9.25 5.61 32.75
N ASP A 197 10.12 6.10 33.64
CA ASP A 197 10.55 7.50 33.60
C ASP A 197 11.35 7.81 32.32
N LYS A 198 12.22 6.90 31.89
CA LYS A 198 12.98 7.04 30.63
C LYS A 198 12.08 6.98 29.40
N PHE A 199 11.02 6.18 29.45
CA PHE A 199 10.02 6.12 28.39
C PHE A 199 9.24 7.44 28.30
N ILE A 200 8.81 8.00 29.44
CA ILE A 200 8.13 9.30 29.52
C ILE A 200 9.06 10.43 29.02
N GLU A 201 10.32 10.44 29.45
CA GLU A 201 11.31 11.43 29.02
C GLU A 201 11.51 11.40 27.51
N LEU A 202 11.62 10.20 26.92
CA LEU A 202 11.75 10.04 25.48
C LEU A 202 10.53 10.59 24.73
N ILE A 203 9.31 10.38 25.25
CA ILE A 203 8.07 10.93 24.68
C ILE A 203 8.02 12.45 24.78
N LYS A 204 8.38 13.03 25.93
CA LYS A 204 8.41 14.49 26.10
C LYS A 204 9.42 15.17 25.18
N ASN A 205 10.53 14.48 24.90
CA ASN A 205 11.57 14.93 23.99
C ASN A 205 11.26 14.66 22.51
N TYR A 206 10.09 14.12 22.18
CA TYR A 206 9.67 13.95 20.80
C TYR A 206 9.59 15.32 20.12
N LYS A 207 10.33 15.45 19.02
CA LYS A 207 10.26 16.59 18.11
C LYS A 207 9.54 16.09 16.87
N ILE A 208 8.47 16.77 16.52
CA ILE A 208 7.83 16.57 15.23
C ILE A 208 8.89 16.90 14.19
N GLN A 209 9.29 15.90 13.39
CA GLN A 209 10.06 16.18 12.19
C GLN A 209 9.13 16.97 11.28
N SER A 210 9.45 18.23 11.06
CA SER A 210 8.70 19.10 10.16
C SER A 210 8.80 18.54 8.74
N GLU A 211 7.82 17.74 8.35
CA GLU A 211 7.19 17.96 7.06
C GLU A 211 5.86 18.66 7.37
N GLU A 212 5.84 19.98 7.22
CA GLU A 212 4.62 20.79 7.29
C GLU A 212 3.68 20.34 6.17
N ILE A 213 2.74 19.46 6.51
CA ILE A 213 1.49 19.35 5.80
C ILE A 213 0.42 19.49 6.87
N SER A 214 -0.25 20.65 6.91
CA SER A 214 -1.30 20.93 7.90
C SER A 214 -2.40 19.86 7.85
N GLU A 215 -3.11 19.62 8.96
CA GLU A 215 -4.25 18.68 8.99
C GLU A 215 -5.32 19.03 7.95
N GLU A 216 -5.47 20.32 7.63
CA GLU A 216 -6.35 20.83 6.58
C GLU A 216 -5.87 20.42 5.18
N ILE A 217 -4.56 20.53 4.88
CA ILE A 217 -3.98 20.04 3.63
C ILE A 217 -4.08 18.51 3.53
N ASN A 218 -4.00 17.78 4.66
CA ASN A 218 -4.17 16.32 4.67
C ASN A 218 -5.61 15.90 4.39
N MET A 219 -6.60 16.62 4.95
CA MET A 219 -8.02 16.40 4.62
C MET A 219 -8.33 16.75 3.16
N GLU A 220 -7.85 17.89 2.67
CA GLU A 220 -7.99 18.31 1.28
C GLU A 220 -7.41 17.25 0.33
N ARG A 221 -6.17 16.83 0.57
CA ARG A 221 -5.51 15.76 -0.22
C ARG A 221 -6.26 14.44 -0.14
N HIS A 222 -6.83 14.09 1.01
CA HIS A 222 -7.66 12.90 1.14
C HIS A 222 -8.94 12.99 0.30
N ILE A 223 -9.62 14.15 0.34
CA ILE A 223 -10.80 14.42 -0.49
C ILE A 223 -10.44 14.34 -1.97
N LEU A 224 -9.38 15.04 -2.40
CA LEU A 224 -8.89 15.02 -3.78
C LEU A 224 -8.55 13.60 -4.26
N ARG A 225 -7.91 12.79 -3.41
CA ARG A 225 -7.61 11.40 -3.73
C ARG A 225 -8.88 10.59 -3.96
N ASN A 226 -9.86 10.70 -3.09
CA ASN A 226 -11.13 9.99 -3.25
C ASN A 226 -11.89 10.48 -4.49
N MET A 227 -11.85 11.79 -4.75
CA MET A 227 -12.39 12.38 -5.98
C MET A 227 -11.74 11.79 -7.23
N LEU A 228 -10.40 11.68 -7.26
CA LEU A 228 -9.66 11.05 -8.36
C LEU A 228 -10.14 9.62 -8.64
N TYR A 229 -10.12 8.75 -7.62
CA TYR A 229 -10.54 7.35 -7.79
C TYR A 229 -12.03 7.22 -8.15
N SER A 230 -12.88 8.17 -7.74
CA SER A 230 -14.30 8.17 -8.13
C SER A 230 -14.57 8.72 -9.53
N SER A 231 -13.69 9.58 -10.05
CA SER A 231 -13.90 10.30 -11.32
C SER A 231 -13.18 9.66 -12.52
N TYR A 232 -12.09 8.94 -12.25
CA TYR A 232 -11.20 8.41 -13.28
C TYR A 232 -11.01 6.89 -13.12
N ASN A 233 -10.83 6.18 -14.23
CA ASN A 233 -10.55 4.75 -14.23
C ASN A 233 -9.08 4.50 -13.89
N ILE A 234 -8.73 4.68 -12.61
CA ILE A 234 -7.38 4.48 -12.10
C ILE A 234 -7.21 3.02 -11.68
N GLY A 235 -6.30 2.36 -12.36
CA GLY A 235 -5.86 1.00 -12.10
C GLY A 235 -4.82 0.88 -11.01
N SER A 236 -4.34 -0.34 -10.80
CA SER A 236 -3.19 -0.59 -9.91
C SER A 236 -2.33 -1.75 -10.37
N HIS A 237 -1.07 -1.71 -9.95
CA HIS A 237 -0.21 -2.88 -9.94
C HIS A 237 -0.73 -3.84 -8.86
N VAL A 238 -1.10 -5.06 -9.24
CA VAL A 238 -1.60 -6.08 -8.32
C VAL A 238 -0.57 -7.17 -8.08
N SER A 239 -0.55 -7.67 -6.85
CA SER A 239 0.30 -8.80 -6.49
C SER A 239 -0.19 -10.08 -7.18
N LYS A 240 0.75 -10.82 -7.77
CA LYS A 240 0.48 -12.14 -8.35
C LYS A 240 -0.02 -13.12 -7.26
N LEU A 241 -1.17 -13.75 -7.51
CA LEU A 241 -1.68 -14.87 -6.74
C LEU A 241 -0.93 -16.17 -7.10
N PRO A 242 -1.15 -17.30 -6.41
CA PRO A 242 -0.40 -18.53 -6.67
C PRO A 242 -0.39 -19.00 -8.13
N SER A 243 -1.45 -18.73 -8.90
CA SER A 243 -1.50 -18.92 -10.36
C SER A 243 -1.77 -17.61 -11.09
N LEU A 244 -1.35 -17.55 -12.36
CA LEU A 244 -1.65 -16.40 -13.22
C LEU A 244 -3.17 -16.29 -13.43
N VAL A 245 -3.85 -17.42 -13.66
CA VAL A 245 -5.31 -17.49 -13.84
C VAL A 245 -6.05 -16.87 -12.66
N ASN A 246 -5.69 -17.23 -11.42
CA ASN A 246 -6.35 -16.65 -10.24
C ASN A 246 -6.12 -15.14 -10.16
N THR A 247 -4.92 -14.68 -10.55
CA THR A 247 -4.59 -13.25 -10.59
C THR A 247 -5.49 -12.51 -11.57
N VAL A 248 -5.65 -13.04 -12.79
CA VAL A 248 -6.52 -12.47 -13.84
C VAL A 248 -7.99 -12.57 -13.48
N LEU A 249 -8.44 -13.66 -12.85
CA LEU A 249 -9.82 -13.81 -12.37
C LEU A 249 -10.19 -12.73 -11.36
N LYS A 250 -9.27 -12.34 -10.46
CA LYS A 250 -9.54 -11.29 -9.47
C LYS A 250 -9.79 -9.92 -10.13
N MET A 251 -9.16 -9.65 -11.28
CA MET A 251 -9.34 -8.40 -12.02
C MET A 251 -10.75 -8.24 -12.59
N THR A 252 -11.54 -9.32 -12.70
CA THR A 252 -12.93 -9.25 -13.16
C THR A 252 -13.86 -8.61 -12.14
N GLU A 253 -13.43 -8.41 -10.88
CA GLU A 253 -14.17 -7.66 -9.87
C GLU A 253 -14.34 -6.19 -10.28
N TYR A 254 -13.34 -5.59 -10.94
CA TYR A 254 -13.40 -4.20 -11.46
C TYR A 254 -12.87 -4.14 -12.90
N PRO A 255 -13.63 -4.65 -13.89
CA PRO A 255 -13.12 -4.89 -15.24
C PRO A 255 -12.89 -3.61 -16.07
N LYS A 256 -13.29 -2.43 -15.55
CA LYS A 256 -13.20 -1.15 -16.25
C LYS A 256 -11.89 -0.41 -16.01
N VAL A 257 -11.11 -0.78 -15.00
CA VAL A 257 -9.82 -0.16 -14.71
C VAL A 257 -8.69 -0.99 -15.34
N PRO A 258 -7.57 -0.36 -15.73
CA PRO A 258 -6.38 -1.09 -16.15
C PRO A 258 -5.70 -1.77 -14.96
N TYR A 259 -4.91 -2.80 -15.22
CA TYR A 259 -4.12 -3.50 -14.21
C TYR A 259 -2.71 -3.72 -14.68
N GLN A 260 -1.77 -3.79 -13.74
CA GLN A 260 -0.40 -4.22 -13.99
C GLN A 260 0.00 -5.39 -13.10
N ILE A 261 0.82 -6.30 -13.62
CA ILE A 261 1.37 -7.43 -12.86
C ILE A 261 2.83 -7.70 -13.19
N PHE A 262 3.52 -8.36 -12.27
CA PHE A 262 4.71 -9.14 -12.59
C PHE A 262 4.31 -10.56 -12.98
N LEU A 263 4.77 -11.06 -14.13
CA LEU A 263 4.68 -12.49 -14.43
C LEU A 263 5.62 -13.31 -13.54
N SER A 264 6.80 -12.77 -13.23
CA SER A 264 7.78 -13.33 -12.32
C SER A 264 8.72 -12.23 -11.82
N LYS A 265 9.30 -12.42 -10.64
CA LYS A 265 10.42 -11.60 -10.16
C LYS A 265 11.79 -12.13 -10.62
N LYS A 266 11.82 -13.33 -11.22
CA LYS A 266 13.01 -13.98 -11.78
C LYS A 266 13.09 -13.68 -13.27
N SER A 267 14.30 -13.54 -13.80
CA SER A 267 14.56 -13.37 -15.23
C SER A 267 14.07 -14.56 -16.08
N TYR A 268 14.07 -15.78 -15.50
CA TYR A 268 13.55 -17.00 -16.12
C TYR A 268 12.41 -17.61 -15.31
N PHE A 269 11.33 -17.98 -16.01
CA PHE A 269 10.16 -18.67 -15.47
C PHE A 269 9.41 -19.36 -16.61
N LYS A 270 8.47 -20.24 -16.26
CA LYS A 270 7.56 -20.88 -17.20
C LYS A 270 6.12 -20.73 -16.74
N ILE A 271 5.23 -20.35 -17.64
CA ILE A 271 3.78 -20.40 -17.50
C ILE A 271 3.27 -21.53 -18.39
N SER A 272 2.30 -22.32 -17.89
CA SER A 272 1.71 -23.42 -18.66
C SER A 272 0.81 -22.90 -19.77
N ASP A 273 0.69 -23.68 -20.85
CA ASP A 273 -0.16 -23.32 -21.99
C ASP A 273 -1.65 -23.30 -21.59
N GLU A 274 -2.04 -24.15 -20.62
CA GLU A 274 -3.38 -24.12 -20.02
C GLU A 274 -3.67 -22.80 -19.30
N ASP A 275 -2.72 -22.30 -18.50
CA ASP A 275 -2.88 -21.02 -17.79
C ASP A 275 -3.01 -19.87 -18.79
N VAL A 276 -2.20 -19.88 -19.86
CA VAL A 276 -2.23 -18.87 -20.93
C VAL A 276 -3.59 -18.86 -21.64
N SER A 277 -4.08 -20.02 -22.06
CA SER A 277 -5.38 -20.16 -22.73
C SER A 277 -6.54 -19.70 -21.85
N MET A 278 -6.55 -20.09 -20.57
CA MET A 278 -7.55 -19.62 -19.62
C MET A 278 -7.50 -18.11 -19.40
N CYS A 279 -6.29 -17.53 -19.27
CA CYS A 279 -6.15 -16.08 -19.13
C CYS A 279 -6.70 -15.34 -20.35
N TYR A 280 -6.39 -15.80 -21.56
CA TYR A 280 -6.92 -15.21 -22.78
C TYR A 280 -8.45 -15.15 -22.81
N GLU A 281 -9.11 -16.27 -22.48
CA GLU A 281 -10.58 -16.32 -22.44
C GLU A 281 -11.16 -15.36 -21.39
N ILE A 282 -10.55 -15.27 -20.20
CA ILE A 282 -10.99 -14.34 -19.14
C ILE A 282 -10.81 -12.89 -19.58
N VAL A 283 -9.62 -12.54 -20.10
CA VAL A 283 -9.30 -11.18 -20.56
C VAL A 283 -10.25 -10.75 -21.67
N LYS A 284 -10.42 -11.59 -22.69
CA LYS A 284 -11.28 -11.30 -23.84
C LYS A 284 -12.75 -11.16 -23.42
N LYS A 285 -13.27 -12.09 -22.60
CA LYS A 285 -14.67 -12.07 -22.15
C LYS A 285 -15.00 -10.82 -21.34
N ASN A 286 -14.08 -10.39 -20.48
CA ASN A 286 -14.29 -9.26 -19.57
C ASN A 286 -13.72 -7.93 -20.08
N LYS A 287 -13.09 -7.93 -21.27
CA LYS A 287 -12.42 -6.78 -21.87
C LYS A 287 -11.39 -6.13 -20.93
N LEU A 288 -10.64 -6.97 -20.21
CA LEU A 288 -9.65 -6.50 -19.25
C LEU A 288 -8.49 -5.83 -19.97
N LYS A 289 -7.99 -4.74 -19.38
CA LYS A 289 -6.75 -4.09 -19.80
C LYS A 289 -5.65 -4.48 -18.82
N VAL A 290 -4.69 -5.27 -19.29
CA VAL A 290 -3.62 -5.81 -18.43
C VAL A 290 -2.28 -5.50 -19.04
N TYR A 291 -1.41 -4.90 -18.25
CA TYR A 291 0.00 -4.65 -18.53
C TYR A 291 0.87 -5.59 -17.69
N VAL A 292 2.07 -5.85 -18.19
CA VAL A 292 3.08 -6.63 -17.46
C VAL A 292 4.29 -5.75 -17.23
N HIS A 293 4.67 -5.55 -15.98
CA HIS A 293 5.95 -4.94 -15.68
C HIS A 293 7.04 -6.02 -15.76
N SER A 294 8.12 -5.76 -16.49
CA SER A 294 9.27 -6.66 -16.54
C SER A 294 10.14 -6.52 -15.28
N PRO A 295 10.91 -7.53 -14.87
CA PRO A 295 11.69 -7.47 -13.64
C PRO A 295 12.68 -6.29 -13.63
N TYR A 296 12.76 -5.53 -12.53
CA TYR A 296 13.68 -4.40 -12.36
C TYR A 296 15.18 -4.71 -12.58
N ILE A 297 15.56 -6.00 -12.56
CA ILE A 297 16.93 -6.43 -12.83
C ILE A 297 17.31 -6.34 -14.31
N LEU A 298 16.33 -6.21 -15.22
CA LEU A 298 16.60 -6.06 -16.64
C LEU A 298 17.22 -4.68 -16.91
N ASN A 299 18.42 -4.67 -17.48
CA ASN A 299 19.08 -3.46 -17.92
C ASN A 299 19.20 -3.47 -19.44
N LEU A 300 18.42 -2.65 -20.14
CA LEU A 300 18.47 -2.56 -21.61
C LEU A 300 19.85 -2.17 -22.14
N ALA A 301 20.71 -1.52 -21.36
CA ALA A 301 22.07 -1.17 -21.76
C ALA A 301 23.07 -2.34 -21.72
N MET A 302 22.65 -3.55 -21.37
CA MET A 302 23.51 -4.75 -21.37
C MET A 302 24.17 -4.95 -22.74
N ASP A 303 25.43 -5.39 -22.77
CA ASP A 303 26.13 -5.72 -24.02
C ASP A 303 25.26 -6.60 -24.93
N SER A 304 24.86 -6.04 -26.08
CA SER A 304 23.95 -6.70 -27.00
C SER A 304 24.59 -7.93 -27.68
N ASN A 305 25.93 -8.01 -27.71
CA ASN A 305 26.67 -9.13 -28.29
C ASN A 305 26.90 -10.27 -27.30
N SER A 306 26.41 -10.15 -26.07
CA SER A 306 26.54 -11.20 -25.06
C SER A 306 25.87 -12.49 -25.54
N SER A 307 26.62 -13.61 -25.51
CA SER A 307 26.12 -14.94 -25.87
C SER A 307 24.98 -15.41 -24.96
N ASP A 308 24.86 -14.84 -23.76
CA ASP A 308 23.75 -15.06 -22.82
C ASP A 308 23.03 -13.74 -22.47
N ASN A 309 22.56 -13.03 -23.51
CA ASN A 309 21.74 -11.85 -23.34
C ASN A 309 20.37 -12.17 -22.70
N TYR A 310 20.35 -12.22 -21.36
CA TYR A 310 19.17 -12.56 -20.58
C TYR A 310 18.08 -11.48 -20.66
N VAL A 311 18.44 -10.23 -21.00
CA VAL A 311 17.50 -9.12 -21.15
C VAL A 311 16.58 -9.38 -22.32
N VAL A 312 17.13 -9.64 -23.51
CA VAL A 312 16.35 -9.97 -24.71
C VAL A 312 15.56 -11.26 -24.49
N LYS A 313 16.18 -12.33 -23.98
CA LYS A 313 15.49 -13.60 -23.70
C LYS A 313 14.29 -13.41 -22.76
N SER A 314 14.46 -12.63 -21.70
CA SER A 314 13.40 -12.38 -20.72
C SER A 314 12.30 -11.51 -21.33
N LEU A 315 12.63 -10.41 -22.01
CA LEU A 315 11.63 -9.52 -22.62
C LEU A 315 10.84 -10.23 -23.72
N GLN A 316 11.49 -10.99 -24.59
CA GLN A 316 10.80 -11.77 -25.62
C GLN A 316 9.83 -12.78 -25.01
N TYR A 317 10.20 -13.41 -23.89
CA TYR A 317 9.31 -14.33 -23.18
C TYR A 317 8.12 -13.59 -22.55
N HIS A 318 8.35 -12.45 -21.88
CA HIS A 318 7.27 -11.64 -21.33
C HIS A 318 6.30 -11.18 -22.42
N LEU A 319 6.80 -10.69 -23.55
CA LEU A 319 6.00 -10.24 -24.68
C LEU A 319 5.18 -11.39 -25.28
N LYS A 320 5.78 -12.55 -25.55
CA LYS A 320 5.09 -13.74 -26.08
C LYS A 320 3.97 -14.23 -25.17
N ILE A 321 4.23 -14.32 -23.86
CA ILE A 321 3.23 -14.76 -22.89
C ILE A 321 2.13 -13.71 -22.75
N SER A 322 2.49 -12.43 -22.66
CA SER A 322 1.52 -11.33 -22.52
C SER A 322 0.59 -11.26 -23.72
N ALA A 323 1.14 -11.30 -24.94
CA ALA A 323 0.35 -11.33 -26.17
C ALA A 323 -0.58 -12.56 -26.22
N SER A 324 -0.07 -13.75 -25.86
CA SER A 324 -0.87 -14.98 -25.83
C SER A 324 -2.00 -14.94 -24.79
N CYS A 325 -1.80 -14.26 -23.65
CA CYS A 325 -2.82 -14.04 -22.64
C CYS A 325 -3.83 -12.93 -23.01
N GLY A 326 -3.62 -12.21 -24.12
CA GLY A 326 -4.43 -11.04 -24.50
C GLY A 326 -4.12 -9.76 -23.71
N PHE A 327 -2.99 -9.71 -23.01
CA PHE A 327 -2.50 -8.50 -22.35
C PHE A 327 -2.01 -7.48 -23.39
N ILE A 328 -1.97 -6.21 -23.00
CA ILE A 328 -1.84 -5.08 -23.95
C ILE A 328 -0.49 -4.38 -23.96
N GLY A 329 0.40 -4.71 -23.02
CA GLY A 329 1.77 -4.19 -23.05
C GLY A 329 2.69 -4.81 -22.02
N VAL A 330 4.00 -4.71 -22.29
CA VAL A 330 5.07 -5.06 -21.36
C VAL A 330 5.92 -3.83 -21.10
N VAL A 331 5.98 -3.40 -19.84
CA VAL A 331 6.76 -2.24 -19.41
C VAL A 331 8.19 -2.66 -19.05
N VAL A 332 9.17 -1.87 -19.49
CA VAL A 332 10.58 -2.03 -19.14
C VAL A 332 11.22 -0.67 -18.89
N HIS A 333 12.07 -0.59 -17.87
CA HIS A 333 12.83 0.63 -17.60
C HIS A 333 13.83 0.90 -18.72
N THR A 334 14.08 2.19 -18.99
CA THR A 334 15.03 2.68 -20.00
C THR A 334 16.44 2.06 -19.88
N GLY A 335 16.88 1.68 -18.68
CA GLY A 335 18.18 1.06 -18.42
C GLY A 335 19.23 2.03 -17.86
N LYS A 336 20.43 1.50 -17.58
CA LYS A 336 21.54 2.19 -16.89
C LYS A 336 22.86 1.96 -17.61
N SER A 337 23.64 3.01 -17.88
CA SER A 337 24.96 2.89 -18.51
C SER A 337 25.98 2.16 -17.61
N THR A 338 25.83 2.26 -16.29
CA THR A 338 26.70 1.66 -15.26
C THR A 338 28.15 2.13 -15.39
N HIS A 339 29.03 1.29 -15.94
CA HIS A 339 30.45 1.59 -16.17
C HIS A 339 30.76 1.84 -17.65
N GLN A 340 29.78 1.69 -18.54
CA GLN A 340 29.94 1.90 -19.97
C GLN A 340 29.94 3.40 -20.30
N LYS A 341 30.58 3.77 -21.41
CA LYS A 341 30.35 5.09 -22.00
C LYS A 341 28.90 5.20 -22.43
N LEU A 342 28.33 6.39 -22.36
CA LEU A 342 26.92 6.60 -22.65
C LEU A 342 26.59 6.20 -24.09
N GLU A 343 27.48 6.50 -25.04
CA GLU A 343 27.29 6.17 -26.46
C GLU A 343 27.20 4.66 -26.68
N ASP A 344 28.12 3.89 -26.07
CA ASP A 344 28.13 2.43 -26.16
C ASP A 344 26.87 1.83 -25.51
N ALA A 345 26.46 2.37 -24.36
CA ALA A 345 25.27 1.95 -23.64
C ALA A 345 23.97 2.20 -24.43
N LEU A 346 23.88 3.32 -25.16
CA LEU A 346 22.74 3.64 -26.01
C LEU A 346 22.70 2.75 -27.27
N VAL A 347 23.84 2.42 -27.86
CA VAL A 347 23.92 1.45 -28.97
C VAL A 347 23.43 0.07 -28.50
N ASN A 348 23.90 -0.39 -27.34
CA ASN A 348 23.46 -1.63 -26.71
C ASN A 348 21.95 -1.61 -26.43
N MET A 349 21.43 -0.52 -25.87
CA MET A 349 20.01 -0.32 -25.62
C MET A 349 19.19 -0.44 -26.91
N LYS A 350 19.60 0.26 -27.98
CA LYS A 350 18.90 0.22 -29.28
C LYS A 350 18.86 -1.20 -29.83
N ASN A 351 19.98 -1.92 -29.83
CA ASN A 351 20.05 -3.30 -30.32
C ASN A 351 19.16 -4.24 -29.48
N ASN A 352 19.20 -4.12 -28.15
CA ASN A 352 18.38 -4.94 -27.27
C ASN A 352 16.88 -4.67 -27.44
N VAL A 353 16.48 -3.42 -27.67
CA VAL A 353 15.09 -3.06 -27.99
C VAL A 353 14.68 -3.67 -29.34
N LEU A 354 15.50 -3.52 -30.38
CA LEU A 354 15.24 -4.08 -31.73
C LEU A 354 15.13 -5.62 -31.71
N MET A 355 15.94 -6.31 -30.90
CA MET A 355 15.81 -7.77 -30.75
C MET A 355 14.57 -8.15 -29.91
N SER A 356 14.24 -7.39 -28.88
CA SER A 356 13.12 -7.70 -27.99
C SER A 356 11.76 -7.49 -28.67
N ILE A 357 11.64 -6.41 -29.45
CA ILE A 357 10.38 -6.01 -30.11
C ILE A 357 9.92 -7.02 -31.19
N GLU A 358 10.79 -7.90 -31.67
CA GLU A 358 10.42 -9.01 -32.56
C GLU A 358 9.33 -9.92 -31.96
N SER A 359 9.24 -9.98 -30.63
CA SER A 359 8.23 -10.74 -29.89
C SER A 359 7.01 -9.92 -29.48
N ALA A 360 7.02 -8.61 -29.72
CA ALA A 360 5.88 -7.73 -29.48
C ALA A 360 4.86 -7.84 -30.63
N SER A 361 3.64 -7.34 -30.38
CA SER A 361 2.59 -7.22 -31.40
C SER A 361 1.91 -5.87 -31.28
N GLU A 362 1.18 -5.44 -32.30
CA GLU A 362 0.40 -4.18 -32.25
C GLU A 362 -0.66 -4.19 -31.14
N LYS A 363 -1.05 -5.36 -30.66
CA LYS A 363 -1.98 -5.52 -29.53
C LYS A 363 -1.28 -5.66 -28.18
N CYS A 364 0.03 -5.89 -28.16
CA CYS A 364 0.84 -6.04 -26.95
C CYS A 364 2.20 -5.38 -27.18
N ASN A 365 2.28 -4.09 -26.86
CA ASN A 365 3.46 -3.27 -27.11
C ASN A 365 4.61 -3.55 -26.12
N LEU A 366 5.84 -3.26 -26.52
CA LEU A 366 6.94 -3.02 -25.59
C LEU A 366 6.91 -1.55 -25.19
N LEU A 367 6.79 -1.25 -23.90
CA LEU A 367 6.69 0.11 -23.37
C LEU A 367 7.98 0.46 -22.63
N ILE A 368 8.69 1.48 -23.11
CA ILE A 368 9.86 2.03 -22.41
C ILE A 368 9.35 3.02 -21.37
N GLU A 369 9.73 2.80 -20.12
CA GLU A 369 9.34 3.64 -19.00
C GLU A 369 10.37 4.74 -18.72
N THR A 370 9.86 5.96 -18.49
CA THR A 370 10.64 7.13 -18.12
C THR A 370 11.54 6.87 -16.91
N SER A 371 12.77 7.39 -16.97
CA SER A 371 13.75 7.28 -15.88
C SER A 371 13.53 8.30 -14.76
N SER A 372 13.91 7.90 -13.54
CA SER A 372 13.97 8.77 -12.35
C SER A 372 15.29 9.55 -12.24
N SER A 373 16.17 9.44 -13.24
CA SER A 373 17.56 9.91 -13.23
C SER A 373 18.43 9.31 -12.12
N GLN A 374 18.03 8.16 -11.55
CA GLN A 374 18.75 7.59 -10.42
C GLN A 374 20.05 6.90 -10.83
N GLY A 375 21.17 7.45 -10.35
CA GLY A 375 22.51 6.90 -10.57
C GLY A 375 22.94 7.11 -12.01
N THR A 376 22.99 6.04 -12.80
CA THR A 376 23.43 6.07 -14.20
C THR A 376 22.29 5.72 -15.16
N GLU A 377 21.03 5.97 -14.78
CA GLU A 377 19.91 5.83 -15.71
C GLU A 377 20.06 6.79 -16.89
N MET A 378 19.61 6.34 -18.06
CA MET A 378 19.81 7.04 -19.33
C MET A 378 18.49 7.68 -19.81
N LEU A 379 18.60 8.55 -20.82
CA LEU A 379 17.47 9.24 -21.49
C LEU A 379 16.51 9.92 -20.49
N THR A 380 17.06 10.81 -19.67
CA THR A 380 16.34 11.46 -18.56
C THR A 380 15.52 12.68 -18.99
N THR A 381 15.71 13.16 -20.21
CA THR A 381 14.96 14.27 -20.79
C THR A 381 13.89 13.78 -21.76
N VAL A 382 12.85 14.59 -21.98
CA VAL A 382 11.78 14.29 -22.95
C VAL A 382 12.37 14.08 -24.34
N GLU A 383 13.26 14.99 -24.77
CA GLU A 383 13.92 14.97 -26.07
C GLU A 383 14.76 13.72 -26.27
N ASP A 384 15.57 13.33 -25.29
CA ASP A 384 16.45 12.17 -25.42
C ASP A 384 15.63 10.89 -25.54
N LEU A 385 14.63 10.70 -24.66
CA LEU A 385 13.82 9.49 -24.65
C LEU A 385 12.95 9.38 -25.90
N LEU A 386 12.25 10.46 -26.28
CA LEU A 386 11.36 10.40 -27.43
C LEU A 386 12.11 10.51 -28.75
N GLY A 387 13.26 11.17 -28.77
CA GLY A 387 14.23 11.08 -29.86
C GLY A 387 14.66 9.63 -30.09
N PHE A 388 15.06 8.91 -29.03
CA PHE A 388 15.44 7.51 -29.11
C PHE A 388 14.28 6.61 -29.60
N ILE A 389 13.08 6.74 -29.02
CA ILE A 389 11.91 5.94 -29.41
C ILE A 389 11.50 6.23 -30.86
N SER A 390 11.50 7.50 -31.26
CA SER A 390 11.11 7.91 -32.62
C SER A 390 12.15 7.52 -33.68
N ASP A 391 13.44 7.46 -33.34
CA ASP A 391 14.50 6.98 -34.23
C ASP A 391 14.37 5.47 -34.55
N ILE A 392 13.82 4.68 -33.63
CA ILE A 392 13.47 3.26 -33.89
C ILE A 392 12.24 3.16 -34.80
N ASN A 393 11.26 4.06 -34.62
CA ASN A 393 10.06 4.17 -35.45
C ASN A 393 9.26 2.87 -35.67
N ASP A 394 9.10 2.05 -34.64
CA ASP A 394 8.32 0.80 -34.72
C ASP A 394 6.95 0.97 -34.03
N PRO A 395 5.81 0.59 -34.67
CA PRO A 395 4.47 0.73 -34.09
C PRO A 395 4.23 -0.17 -32.86
N ARG A 396 5.08 -1.18 -32.64
CA ARG A 396 5.02 -2.07 -31.48
C ARG A 396 5.75 -1.49 -30.27
N LEU A 397 6.49 -0.40 -30.44
CA LEU A 397 7.14 0.33 -29.35
C LEU A 397 6.20 1.40 -28.81
N GLY A 398 6.22 1.60 -27.50
CA GLY A 398 5.48 2.66 -26.85
C GLY A 398 6.24 3.22 -25.65
N LEU A 399 5.60 4.18 -25.01
CA LEU A 399 6.08 4.93 -23.87
C LEU A 399 5.15 4.68 -22.68
N CYS A 400 5.75 4.35 -21.54
CA CYS A 400 5.12 4.49 -20.23
C CYS A 400 5.71 5.73 -19.55
N VAL A 401 4.87 6.68 -19.14
CA VAL A 401 5.31 7.82 -18.34
C VAL A 401 5.00 7.54 -16.87
N ASP A 402 6.03 7.44 -16.04
CA ASP A 402 5.87 7.43 -14.60
C ASP A 402 5.98 8.85 -14.05
N THR A 403 4.90 9.28 -13.41
CA THR A 403 4.76 10.62 -12.84
C THR A 403 5.75 10.90 -11.69
N CYS A 404 6.08 9.92 -10.85
CA CYS A 404 7.12 10.08 -9.84
C CYS A 404 8.53 10.13 -10.46
N HIS A 405 8.77 9.38 -11.52
CA HIS A 405 10.07 9.34 -12.20
C HIS A 405 10.36 10.67 -12.90
N VAL A 406 9.43 11.20 -13.69
CA VAL A 406 9.64 12.48 -14.37
C VAL A 406 9.77 13.64 -13.36
N PHE A 407 9.04 13.58 -12.23
CA PHE A 407 9.21 14.51 -11.11
C PHE A 407 10.60 14.43 -10.46
N SER A 408 11.10 13.20 -10.27
CA SER A 408 12.47 12.97 -9.78
C SER A 408 13.54 13.43 -10.78
N SER A 409 13.18 13.54 -12.06
CA SER A 409 14.01 14.01 -13.18
C SER A 409 13.78 15.48 -13.54
N ASN A 410 13.26 16.29 -12.61
CA ASN A 410 13.07 17.75 -12.75
C ASN A 410 11.93 18.21 -13.67
N TYR A 411 10.86 17.41 -13.81
CA TYR A 411 9.67 17.81 -14.57
C TYR A 411 8.41 17.75 -13.72
N LEU A 412 7.53 18.75 -13.84
CA LEU A 412 6.14 18.55 -13.42
C LEU A 412 5.47 17.52 -14.36
N PRO A 413 4.79 16.49 -13.83
CA PRO A 413 4.26 15.42 -14.67
C PRO A 413 3.27 15.86 -15.75
N ASP A 414 2.37 16.79 -15.44
CA ASP A 414 1.43 17.36 -16.41
C ASP A 414 2.15 18.12 -17.52
N VAL A 415 3.15 18.94 -17.17
CA VAL A 415 3.98 19.67 -18.15
C VAL A 415 4.78 18.70 -19.03
N TYR A 416 5.30 17.60 -18.46
CA TYR A 416 5.96 16.55 -19.23
C TYR A 416 5.00 15.95 -20.25
N LEU A 417 3.78 15.60 -19.83
CA LEU A 417 2.77 15.01 -20.72
C LEU A 417 2.30 15.99 -21.80
N GLU A 418 2.08 17.27 -21.48
CA GLU A 418 1.75 18.31 -22.46
C GLU A 418 2.81 18.36 -23.56
N LYS A 419 4.08 18.41 -23.19
CA LYS A 419 5.20 18.43 -24.14
C LYS A 419 5.25 17.17 -25.02
N VAL A 420 4.92 16.00 -24.47
CA VAL A 420 4.81 14.75 -25.25
C VAL A 420 3.65 14.83 -26.25
N LEU A 421 2.51 15.39 -25.83
CA LEU A 421 1.27 15.43 -26.63
C LEU A 421 1.26 16.55 -27.68
N GLU A 422 1.95 17.66 -27.44
CA GLU A 422 2.10 18.77 -28.39
C GLU A 422 2.84 18.35 -29.68
N ASN A 423 3.67 17.32 -29.60
CA ASN A 423 4.36 16.77 -30.76
C ASN A 423 3.64 15.52 -31.28
N GLU A 424 2.93 15.63 -32.41
CA GLU A 424 2.17 14.51 -32.99
C GLU A 424 3.03 13.28 -33.29
N ASN A 425 4.32 13.47 -33.60
CA ASN A 425 5.25 12.35 -33.83
C ASN A 425 5.57 11.58 -32.56
N TRP A 426 5.36 12.20 -31.39
CA TRP A 426 5.63 11.65 -30.08
C TRP A 426 4.37 11.14 -29.38
N ALA A 427 3.26 11.86 -29.51
CA ALA A 427 1.97 11.54 -28.90
C ALA A 427 1.53 10.09 -29.16
N LYS A 428 1.78 9.58 -30.37
CA LYS A 428 1.43 8.21 -30.78
C LYS A 428 2.07 7.10 -29.92
N TYR A 429 3.21 7.39 -29.27
CA TYR A 429 3.92 6.42 -28.44
C TYR A 429 3.38 6.32 -27.02
N LEU A 430 2.73 7.35 -26.48
CA LEU A 430 2.23 7.34 -25.10
C LEU A 430 1.06 6.35 -24.96
N LYS A 431 1.30 5.23 -24.24
CA LYS A 431 0.31 4.15 -24.06
C LYS A 431 -0.16 3.95 -22.63
N LEU A 432 0.65 4.36 -21.66
CA LEU A 432 0.42 4.10 -20.24
C LEU A 432 1.03 5.23 -19.41
N ILE A 433 0.36 5.56 -18.32
CA ILE A 433 0.92 6.41 -17.27
C ILE A 433 0.94 5.61 -15.98
N HIS A 434 2.13 5.46 -15.40
CA HIS A 434 2.25 5.08 -13.99
C HIS A 434 1.98 6.32 -13.14
N PHE A 435 0.85 6.27 -12.44
CA PHE A 435 0.23 7.42 -11.79
C PHE A 435 0.51 7.40 -10.29
N ASN A 436 1.71 7.83 -9.94
CA ASN A 436 2.33 7.75 -8.63
C ASN A 436 2.61 9.16 -8.11
N ASP A 437 2.42 9.37 -6.81
CA ASP A 437 2.98 10.57 -6.16
C ASP A 437 4.44 10.29 -5.78
N SER A 438 5.20 11.31 -5.36
CA SER A 438 6.61 11.16 -4.98
C SER A 438 6.83 11.38 -3.49
N GLN A 439 7.64 10.55 -2.84
CA GLN A 439 8.07 10.80 -1.45
C GLN A 439 9.09 11.92 -1.34
N ASN A 440 9.77 12.27 -2.44
CA ASN A 440 10.86 13.24 -2.43
C ASN A 440 10.48 14.48 -3.23
N GLU A 441 11.24 15.57 -3.02
CA GLU A 441 11.10 16.80 -3.77
C GLU A 441 11.43 16.61 -5.27
N CYS A 442 10.96 17.55 -6.10
CA CYS A 442 11.31 17.60 -7.52
C CYS A 442 12.84 17.57 -7.69
N ASN A 443 13.32 16.88 -8.72
CA ASN A 443 14.75 16.76 -9.03
C ASN A 443 15.58 16.01 -7.95
N ALA A 444 14.94 15.14 -7.14
CA ALA A 444 15.66 14.35 -6.13
C ALA A 444 16.50 13.20 -6.72
N HIS A 445 16.29 12.82 -7.98
CA HIS A 445 16.96 11.68 -8.63
C HIS A 445 16.81 10.34 -7.90
N VAL A 446 15.65 10.13 -7.27
CA VAL A 446 15.35 8.97 -6.44
C VAL A 446 13.96 8.44 -6.72
N ASP A 447 13.90 7.19 -7.19
CA ASP A 447 12.67 6.42 -7.34
C ASP A 447 12.11 5.95 -5.98
N ARG A 448 11.20 6.76 -5.42
CA ARG A 448 10.41 6.47 -4.22
C ARG A 448 8.99 7.01 -4.35
N HIS A 449 8.06 6.12 -4.68
CA HIS A 449 6.66 6.46 -4.84
C HIS A 449 5.96 6.71 -3.50
N ALA A 450 5.03 7.65 -3.50
CA ALA A 450 4.03 7.85 -2.46
C ALA A 450 2.65 7.51 -3.03
N GLY A 451 1.69 7.17 -2.15
CA GLY A 451 0.30 7.05 -2.58
C GLY A 451 -0.21 8.36 -3.15
N LEU A 452 -1.14 8.31 -4.10
CA LEU A 452 -1.71 9.51 -4.73
C LEU A 452 -2.14 10.55 -3.70
N MET A 453 -1.75 11.81 -3.94
CA MET A 453 -1.98 12.96 -3.06
C MET A 453 -1.27 12.87 -1.69
N CYS A 454 -0.43 11.88 -1.44
CA CYS A 454 0.29 11.73 -0.16
C CYS A 454 1.77 12.14 -0.25
N GLY A 455 2.22 12.68 -1.37
CA GLY A 455 3.60 13.03 -1.65
C GLY A 455 3.82 14.49 -2.02
N LYS A 456 4.95 14.76 -2.67
CA LYS A 456 5.47 16.08 -2.97
C LYS A 456 5.08 16.59 -4.36
N ILE A 457 4.47 15.76 -5.21
CA ILE A 457 3.95 16.25 -6.48
C ILE A 457 2.79 17.21 -6.17
N PRO A 458 2.74 18.42 -6.78
CA PRO A 458 1.64 19.35 -6.56
C PRO A 458 0.29 18.68 -6.88
N PRO A 459 -0.71 18.74 -5.98
CA PRO A 459 -2.02 18.09 -6.21
C PRO A 459 -2.66 18.48 -7.54
N GLN A 460 -2.56 19.74 -7.93
CA GLN A 460 -3.08 20.23 -9.20
C GLN A 460 -2.42 19.53 -10.41
N SER A 461 -1.12 19.27 -10.34
CA SER A 461 -0.40 18.57 -11.41
C SER A 461 -0.91 17.12 -11.56
N LEU A 462 -1.13 16.42 -10.45
CA LEU A 462 -1.75 15.08 -10.48
C LEU A 462 -3.19 15.12 -11.04
N MET A 463 -4.00 16.12 -10.67
CA MET A 463 -5.34 16.29 -11.25
C MET A 463 -5.27 16.52 -12.77
N ASN A 464 -4.34 17.35 -13.22
CA ASN A 464 -4.11 17.62 -14.64
C ASN A 464 -3.68 16.36 -15.40
N VAL A 465 -2.78 15.55 -14.83
CA VAL A 465 -2.40 14.24 -15.41
C VAL A 465 -3.62 13.36 -15.62
N ALA A 466 -4.49 13.23 -14.62
CA ALA A 466 -5.70 12.41 -14.73
C ALA A 466 -6.65 12.92 -15.82
N PHE A 467 -6.83 14.23 -15.92
CA PHE A 467 -7.62 14.88 -16.97
C PHE A 467 -7.02 14.67 -18.36
N ILE A 468 -5.71 14.88 -18.52
CA ILE A 468 -4.97 14.65 -19.77
C ILE A 468 -5.13 13.19 -20.21
N ALA A 469 -4.93 12.24 -19.29
CA ALA A 469 -5.04 10.83 -19.58
C ALA A 469 -6.45 10.45 -20.07
N GLN A 470 -7.49 10.92 -19.38
CA GLN A 470 -8.88 10.66 -19.78
C GLN A 470 -9.21 11.20 -21.17
N ASN A 471 -8.84 12.45 -21.46
CA ASN A 471 -9.15 13.10 -22.74
C ASN A 471 -8.42 12.48 -23.94
N ASN A 472 -7.27 11.84 -23.69
CA ASN A 472 -6.48 11.17 -24.72
C ASN A 472 -6.65 9.65 -24.71
N GLY A 473 -7.53 9.10 -23.84
CA GLY A 473 -7.77 7.66 -23.75
C GLY A 473 -6.56 6.85 -23.25
N ILE A 474 -5.69 7.46 -22.44
CA ILE A 474 -4.48 6.83 -21.89
C ILE A 474 -4.83 6.18 -20.54
N ASP A 475 -4.34 4.96 -20.35
CA ASP A 475 -4.57 4.21 -19.12
C ASP A 475 -3.69 4.72 -17.96
N LEU A 476 -4.26 4.75 -16.75
CA LEU A 476 -3.60 5.16 -15.50
C LEU A 476 -3.45 3.95 -14.58
N VAL A 477 -2.23 3.65 -14.12
CA VAL A 477 -1.97 2.56 -13.16
C VAL A 477 -1.13 3.08 -12.01
N THR A 478 -1.56 2.90 -10.76
CA THR A 478 -0.71 3.20 -9.58
C THR A 478 0.16 2.00 -9.19
N GLU A 479 1.34 2.21 -8.61
CA GLU A 479 2.30 1.14 -8.27
C GLU A 479 2.55 0.92 -6.76
#